data_AF-A0A519KJ15-F1
#
_entry.id   AF-A0A519KJ15-F1
#
_cell.length_a   1.000
_cell.length_b   1.000
_cell.length_c   1.000
_cell.angle_alpha   90.00
_cell.angle_beta   90.00
_cell.angle_gamma   90.00
#
_symmetry.space_group_name_H-M   'P 1'
#
loop_
_entity.id
_entity.type
_entity.pdbx_description
1 polymer ?
#
loop_
_entity_poly.entity_id
_entity_poly.type
_entity_poly.pdbx_seq_one_letter_code
_entity_poly.pdbx_strand_id
1 'polypeptide(L)'
;MSGICLNAQEKPKTDTTAAKEIEAVTLTKQVFKKQSDRFVYDVAASPVAKGNTAFNILKQTPLVSSTDDKTLKIIGKNNAVIFINGRKTNMDAESLTQFLKNT
;
A
#
# COMPACT_ATOMS: atom_id res chain seq x y z
N MET A 1 41.07 47.42 54.58
CA MET A 1 40.39 47.72 53.31
C MET A 1 40.20 46.39 52.59
N SER A 2 38.96 45.93 52.57
CA SER A 2 38.56 44.59 52.13
C SER A 2 38.77 44.43 50.62
N GLY A 3 39.53 43.43 50.20
CA GLY A 3 39.72 43.07 48.81
C GLY A 3 38.87 41.85 48.47
N ILE A 4 37.80 42.06 47.72
CA ILE A 4 36.83 41.03 47.33
C ILE A 4 37.51 40.06 46.35
N CYS A 5 37.56 38.78 46.70
CA CYS A 5 37.92 37.71 45.78
C CYS A 5 36.77 37.54 44.76
N LEU A 6 37.02 37.84 43.49
CA LEU A 6 36.09 37.53 42.41
C LEU A 6 36.13 36.03 42.14
N ASN A 7 35.06 35.31 42.51
CA ASN A 7 34.84 33.94 42.09
C ASN A 7 34.46 33.91 40.60
N ALA A 8 35.28 33.22 39.80
CA ALA A 8 34.91 32.84 38.44
C ALA A 8 33.88 31.72 38.50
N GLN A 9 32.60 32.04 38.30
CA GLN A 9 31.57 31.03 38.05
C GLN A 9 31.65 30.60 36.58
N GLU A 10 32.17 29.40 36.33
CA GLU A 10 32.02 28.72 35.04
C GLU A 10 30.53 28.41 34.83
N LYS A 11 29.94 28.99 33.80
CA LYS A 11 28.57 28.69 33.38
C LYS A 11 28.52 27.22 32.92
N PRO A 12 27.60 26.38 33.44
CA PRO A 12 27.42 25.05 32.90
C PRO A 12 26.89 25.20 31.47
N LYS A 13 27.69 24.77 30.49
CA LYS A 13 27.21 24.59 29.12
C LYS A 13 26.25 23.41 29.17
N THR A 14 24.96 23.71 29.27
CA THR A 14 23.91 22.75 28.93
C THR A 14 23.99 22.52 27.43
N ASP A 15 24.77 21.52 27.04
CA ASP A 15 24.64 20.88 25.73
C ASP A 15 23.27 20.20 25.69
N THR A 16 22.25 20.99 25.35
CA THR A 16 20.95 20.49 24.94
C THR A 16 21.17 19.82 23.59
N THR A 17 21.68 18.58 23.63
CA THR A 17 21.51 17.65 22.51
C THR A 17 20.01 17.52 22.36
N ALA A 18 19.45 18.16 21.33
CA ALA A 18 18.08 17.97 20.92
C ALA A 18 17.90 16.48 20.64
N ALA A 19 17.43 15.74 21.64
CA ALA A 19 17.01 14.37 21.49
C ALA A 19 15.85 14.41 20.50
N LYS A 20 16.14 14.16 19.22
CA LYS A 20 15.12 13.86 18.23
C LYS A 20 14.36 12.68 18.78
N GLU A 21 13.13 12.96 19.20
CA GLU A 21 12.10 11.98 19.50
C GLU A 21 12.19 10.89 18.44
N ILE A 22 12.44 9.65 18.86
CA ILE A 22 12.56 8.53 17.95
C ILE A 22 11.16 8.28 17.40
N GLU A 23 10.85 8.91 16.27
CA GLU A 23 9.62 8.67 15.54
C GLU A 23 9.57 7.17 15.22
N ALA A 24 8.57 6.49 15.77
CA ALA A 24 8.34 5.08 15.53
C ALA A 24 8.18 4.87 14.01
N VAL A 25 9.15 4.19 13.40
CA VAL A 25 9.10 3.86 11.97
C VAL A 25 8.01 2.80 11.79
N THR A 26 6.82 3.24 11.38
CA THR A 26 5.74 2.34 11.02
C THR A 26 6.01 1.78 9.63
N LEU A 27 6.59 0.58 9.55
CA LEU A 27 6.73 -0.13 8.28
C LEU A 27 5.34 -0.54 7.78
N THR A 28 4.76 0.26 6.89
CA THR A 28 3.51 -0.08 6.21
C THR A 28 3.82 -0.95 4.99
N LYS A 29 3.29 -2.17 4.98
CA LYS A 29 3.45 -3.08 3.84
C LYS A 29 2.68 -2.52 2.64
N GLN A 30 3.39 -2.19 1.57
CA GLN A 30 2.77 -1.68 0.35
C GLN A 30 1.91 -2.77 -0.32
N VAL A 31 0.63 -2.46 -0.52
CA VAL A 31 -0.38 -3.35 -1.11
C VAL A 31 -0.25 -3.42 -2.63
N PHE A 32 0.11 -2.31 -3.27
CA PHE A 32 0.30 -2.22 -4.72
C PHE A 32 1.77 -1.95 -5.04
N LYS A 33 2.41 -2.84 -5.80
CA LYS A 33 3.83 -2.76 -6.14
C LYS A 33 4.02 -2.80 -7.65
N LYS A 34 4.89 -1.92 -8.16
CA LYS A 34 5.36 -1.94 -9.54
C LYS A 34 6.66 -2.73 -9.61
N GLN A 35 6.64 -3.87 -10.31
CA GLN A 35 7.83 -4.61 -10.71
C GLN A 35 8.27 -4.18 -12.12
N SER A 36 9.39 -4.70 -12.62
CA SER A 36 9.89 -4.30 -13.95
C SER A 36 8.97 -4.75 -15.09
N ASP A 37 8.25 -5.85 -14.91
CA ASP A 37 7.40 -6.49 -15.93
C ASP A 37 5.89 -6.40 -15.62
N ARG A 38 5.50 -6.20 -14.35
CA ARG A 38 4.10 -6.26 -13.91
C ARG A 38 3.78 -5.36 -12.72
N PHE A 39 2.50 -5.11 -12.53
CA PHE A 39 1.96 -4.62 -11.26
C PHE A 39 1.46 -5.80 -10.44
N VAL A 40 1.78 -5.80 -9.15
CA VAL A 40 1.35 -6.84 -8.20
C VAL A 40 0.52 -6.18 -7.11
N TYR A 41 -0.69 -6.68 -6.94
CA TYR A 41 -1.56 -6.33 -5.83
C TYR A 41 -1.55 -7.47 -4.80
N ASP A 42 -1.06 -7.19 -3.59
CA ASP A 42 -1.02 -8.14 -2.48
C ASP A 42 -2.33 -8.07 -1.69
N VAL A 43 -3.22 -9.02 -1.97
CA VAL A 43 -4.53 -9.12 -1.31
C VAL A 43 -4.39 -9.32 0.20
N ALA A 44 -3.40 -10.09 0.66
CA ALA A 44 -3.24 -10.39 2.09
C ALA A 44 -2.77 -9.16 2.89
N ALA A 45 -2.08 -8.22 2.23
CA ALA A 45 -1.69 -6.95 2.83
C ALA A 45 -2.81 -5.90 2.82
N SER A 46 -3.88 -6.11 2.03
CA SER A 46 -4.98 -5.15 1.88
C SER A 46 -6.02 -5.29 3.00
N PRO A 47 -6.37 -4.22 3.72
CA PRO A 47 -7.48 -4.24 4.69
C PRO A 47 -8.82 -4.61 4.05
N VAL A 48 -8.97 -4.33 2.74
CA VAL A 48 -10.25 -4.48 2.04
C VAL A 48 -10.51 -5.90 1.55
N ALA A 49 -9.54 -6.80 1.72
CA ALA A 49 -9.71 -8.21 1.39
C ALA A 49 -10.59 -8.95 2.40
N LYS A 50 -10.64 -8.50 3.66
CA LYS A 50 -11.42 -9.19 4.71
C LYS A 50 -12.92 -9.03 4.45
N GLY A 51 -13.62 -10.14 4.28
CA GLY A 51 -15.07 -10.18 4.09
C GLY A 51 -15.54 -9.68 2.72
N ASN A 52 -14.64 -9.63 1.75
CA ASN A 52 -14.93 -9.12 0.41
C ASN A 52 -14.63 -10.17 -0.66
N THR A 53 -15.22 -9.98 -1.84
CA THR A 53 -15.08 -10.92 -2.97
C THR A 53 -13.91 -10.56 -3.87
N ALA A 54 -13.39 -11.52 -4.61
CA ALA A 54 -12.32 -11.30 -5.58
C ALA A 54 -12.70 -10.21 -6.61
N PHE A 55 -13.96 -10.18 -7.04
CA PHE A 55 -14.47 -9.16 -7.96
C PHE A 55 -14.38 -7.73 -7.37
N ASN A 56 -14.76 -7.57 -6.10
CA ASN A 56 -14.71 -6.27 -5.44
C ASN A 56 -13.27 -5.81 -5.16
N ILE A 57 -12.37 -6.75 -4.86
CA ILE A 57 -10.94 -6.45 -4.72
C ILE A 57 -10.37 -5.95 -6.06
N LEU A 58 -10.74 -6.58 -7.18
CA LEU A 58 -10.32 -6.14 -8.51
C LEU A 58 -10.85 -4.75 -8.86
N LYS A 59 -12.07 -4.39 -8.44
CA LYS A 59 -12.61 -3.03 -8.61
C LYS A 59 -11.82 -1.94 -7.87
N GLN A 60 -11.19 -2.30 -6.76
CA GLN A 60 -10.35 -1.39 -5.97
C GLN A 60 -8.88 -1.43 -6.40
N THR A 61 -8.51 -2.39 -7.23
CA THR A 61 -7.15 -2.52 -7.73
C THR A 61 -6.91 -1.39 -8.73
N PRO A 62 -5.86 -0.57 -8.53
CA PRO A 62 -5.53 0.51 -9.46
C PRO A 62 -5.34 -0.03 -10.88
N LEU A 63 -5.74 0.78 -11.87
CA LEU A 63 -5.61 0.48 -13.31
C LEU A 63 -6.50 -0.65 -13.82
N VAL A 64 -7.27 -1.31 -12.95
CA VAL A 64 -8.30 -2.27 -13.32
C VAL A 64 -9.66 -1.59 -13.17
N SER A 65 -10.51 -1.73 -14.18
CA SER A 65 -11.87 -1.19 -14.14
C SER A 65 -12.86 -2.20 -14.70
N SER A 66 -14.14 -1.94 -14.44
CA SER A 66 -15.25 -2.67 -15.02
C SER A 66 -16.13 -1.68 -15.77
N THR A 67 -16.57 -2.03 -16.99
CA THR A 67 -17.48 -1.15 -17.76
C THR A 67 -18.93 -1.30 -17.30
N ASP A 68 -19.40 -2.53 -17.13
CA ASP A 68 -20.83 -2.82 -16.87
C ASP A 68 -21.01 -3.82 -15.72
N ASP A 69 -20.06 -3.85 -14.78
CA ASP A 69 -19.99 -4.90 -13.74
C ASP A 69 -19.92 -6.33 -14.26
N LYS A 70 -19.59 -6.49 -15.56
CA LYS A 70 -19.44 -7.76 -16.26
C LYS A 70 -18.09 -7.91 -16.95
N THR A 71 -17.58 -6.83 -17.55
CA THR A 71 -16.35 -6.88 -18.36
C THR A 71 -15.23 -6.16 -17.64
N LEU A 72 -14.24 -6.93 -17.17
CA LEU A 72 -13.01 -6.39 -16.59
C LEU A 72 -12.07 -5.89 -17.68
N LYS A 73 -11.53 -4.70 -17.47
CA LYS A 73 -10.61 -4.02 -18.40
C LYS A 73 -9.42 -3.46 -17.63
N ILE A 74 -8.35 -3.24 -18.37
CA ILE A 74 -7.17 -2.52 -17.87
C ILE A 74 -7.21 -1.14 -18.53
N ILE A 75 -7.02 -0.08 -17.74
CA ILE A 75 -7.03 1.29 -18.26
C ILE A 75 -6.00 1.42 -19.40
N GLY A 76 -6.43 1.94 -20.55
CA GLY A 76 -5.60 2.09 -21.75
C GLY A 76 -5.43 0.80 -22.57
N LYS A 77 -6.09 -0.31 -22.21
CA LYS A 77 -6.09 -1.56 -22.99
C LYS A 77 -7.52 -2.06 -23.21
N ASN A 78 -7.86 -2.31 -24.47
CA ASN A 78 -9.22 -2.76 -24.83
C ASN A 78 -9.48 -4.24 -24.54
N ASN A 79 -8.46 -5.10 -24.64
CA ASN A 79 -8.59 -6.55 -24.48
C ASN A 79 -7.65 -7.07 -23.38
N ALA A 80 -8.22 -7.42 -22.22
CA ALA A 80 -7.49 -8.09 -21.15
C ALA A 80 -7.72 -9.61 -21.25
N VAL A 81 -6.65 -10.40 -21.24
CA VAL A 81 -6.74 -11.86 -21.12
C VAL A 81 -6.56 -12.22 -19.65
N ILE A 82 -7.51 -12.97 -19.11
CA ILE A 82 -7.53 -13.31 -17.69
C ILE A 82 -7.01 -14.73 -17.50
N PHE A 83 -6.13 -14.87 -16.52
CA PHE A 83 -5.57 -16.15 -16.11
C PHE A 83 -5.96 -16.42 -14.66
N ILE A 84 -6.41 -17.63 -14.38
CA ILE A 84 -6.72 -18.10 -13.03
C ILE A 84 -5.79 -19.27 -12.75
N ASN A 85 -4.99 -19.16 -11.69
CA ASN A 85 -3.98 -20.16 -11.33
C ASN A 85 -3.03 -20.51 -12.50
N GLY A 86 -2.63 -19.50 -13.26
CA GLY A 86 -1.73 -19.66 -14.42
C GLY A 86 -2.39 -20.22 -15.69
N ARG A 87 -3.69 -20.56 -15.68
CA ARG A 87 -4.41 -21.05 -16.86
C ARG A 87 -5.31 -19.96 -17.43
N LYS A 88 -5.29 -19.81 -18.76
CA LYS A 88 -6.20 -18.89 -19.46
C LYS A 88 -7.64 -19.32 -19.22
N THR A 89 -8.50 -18.37 -18.85
CA THR A 89 -9.94 -18.66 -18.73
C THR A 89 -10.60 -18.74 -20.11
N ASN A 90 -11.49 -19.71 -20.27
CA ASN A 90 -12.36 -19.84 -21.45
C ASN A 90 -13.81 -19.42 -21.13
N MET A 91 -14.05 -18.87 -19.93
CA MET A 91 -15.36 -18.36 -19.52
C MET A 91 -15.69 -17.07 -20.30
N ASP A 92 -16.97 -16.86 -20.56
CA ASP A 92 -17.46 -15.55 -20.97
C ASP A 92 -17.38 -14.53 -19.83
N ALA A 93 -17.59 -13.25 -20.16
CA ALA A 93 -17.46 -12.15 -19.19
C ALA A 93 -18.43 -12.29 -18.00
N GLU A 94 -19.63 -12.81 -18.24
CA GLU A 94 -20.67 -12.95 -17.23
C GLU A 94 -20.39 -14.10 -16.26
N SER A 95 -20.02 -15.29 -16.77
CA SER A 95 -19.64 -16.44 -15.95
C SER A 95 -18.37 -16.14 -15.15
N LEU A 96 -17.39 -15.44 -15.75
CA LEU A 96 -16.18 -15.03 -15.05
C LEU A 96 -16.49 -14.07 -13.91
N THR A 97 -17.34 -13.08 -14.14
CA THR A 97 -17.78 -12.15 -13.09
C THR A 97 -18.47 -12.89 -11.96
N GLN A 98 -19.37 -13.84 -12.27
CA GLN A 98 -20.07 -14.62 -11.27
C GLN A 98 -19.10 -15.49 -10.46
N PHE A 99 -18.13 -16.11 -11.13
CA PHE A 99 -17.06 -16.87 -10.47
C PHE A 99 -16.28 -15.99 -9.47
N LEU A 100 -15.89 -14.78 -9.89
CA LEU A 100 -15.14 -13.84 -9.05
C LEU A 100 -15.98 -13.22 -7.92
N LYS A 101 -17.31 -13.18 -8.05
CA LYS A 101 -18.23 -12.74 -6.99
C LYS A 101 -18.47 -13.80 -5.93
N ASN A 102 -18.32 -15.08 -6.29
CA ASN A 102 -18.51 -16.21 -5.38
C ASN A 102 -17.19 -16.69 -4.73
N THR A 103 -16.10 -15.96 -4.95
CA THR A 103 -14.78 -16.19 -4.33
C THR A 103 -14.49 -15.05 -3.37
#